data_AF-A0AAU1ICK2-F1
#
_entry.id   AF-A0AAU1ICK2-F1
#
_cell.length_a   1.000
_cell.length_b   1.000
_cell.length_c   1.000
_cell.angle_alpha   90.00
_cell.angle_beta   90.00
_cell.angle_gamma   90.00
#
_symmetry.space_group_name_H-M   'P 1'
#
loop_
_entity.id
_entity.type
_entity.pdbx_description
1 polymer ?
#
loop_
_entity_poly.entity_id
_entity_poly.type
_entity_poly.pdbx_seq_one_letter_code
_entity_poly.pdbx_strand_id
1 'polypeptide(L)'
;MEPVFADFSTTPAQLSNALVTHHRCGIAPSHLALGAGGHIKVDFTVDGWKENEEAVVTVTVLGTGAPMDVLLNGKTLGERLAIPADGGHSEPRDTVLSAPGDLLAAGTNILEIRSPEGSDTLLRLRAVTVAPAREQDQAQRALAARAANRSVVAFSAEVRTPGTTAWQPAPRLLLHVDLGGSALPSQLSWRTADGAEAAIGLRADLTGFLGHRRTADGTVTEYRGSLAERWAYPEGTAGARLHRFSTESGHDNAWAPSGELRLLLDDGGAPLERVSWTDRRGTTASIALSGVGPVAAPAVRQPGGELRDITRTVEDVEASDEFAEWGEVAENLLSKSHNKWLAHEDTAELTFTFAQPAAVATYRLTSGNDCPDRDPQDWKLQGSHDGGHWTTLDTRTSESFRGRHETKEYQVASPASYARYRLDIEGNRGSDMTQLSRIQFLADDAPSLGPTHGAADFTGYRTTLGGDPVGYRGTTVPGPWSDAPGQQEGQDAGDALPKLLAGDLGETARGLDEAARLIGKLAVYLKNS
;
A
#
# COMPACT_ATOMS: atom_id res chain seq x y z
N MET A 1 -21.04 -17.72 0.35
CA MET A 1 -21.46 -16.74 -0.67
C MET A 1 -20.34 -15.73 -0.84
N GLU A 2 -19.91 -15.41 -2.06
CA GLU A 2 -18.98 -14.29 -2.25
C GLU A 2 -19.62 -12.96 -1.80
N PRO A 3 -18.84 -12.01 -1.25
CA PRO A 3 -19.41 -10.73 -0.80
C PRO A 3 -20.05 -9.97 -1.96
N VAL A 4 -21.35 -9.67 -1.81
CA VAL A 4 -22.10 -8.87 -2.77
C VAL A 4 -22.06 -7.43 -2.32
N PHE A 5 -21.53 -6.54 -3.16
CA PHE A 5 -21.68 -5.11 -2.91
C PHE A 5 -21.70 -4.28 -4.20
N ALA A 6 -22.38 -3.15 -4.11
CA ALA A 6 -22.35 -2.07 -5.08
C ALA A 6 -22.10 -0.75 -4.35
N ASP A 7 -20.97 -0.11 -4.63
CA ASP A 7 -20.57 1.16 -4.03
C ASP A 7 -20.54 2.27 -5.08
N PHE A 8 -21.45 3.23 -4.92
CA PHE A 8 -21.66 4.39 -5.79
C PHE A 8 -20.92 5.63 -5.28
N SER A 9 -20.04 5.48 -4.29
CA SER A 9 -19.17 6.56 -3.84
C SER A 9 -18.09 6.93 -4.86
N THR A 10 -17.81 6.05 -5.83
CA THR A 10 -16.88 6.29 -6.94
C THR A 10 -17.59 6.36 -8.29
N THR A 11 -16.91 6.92 -9.29
CA THR A 11 -17.33 6.83 -10.70
C THR A 11 -16.13 6.32 -11.53
N PRO A 12 -16.22 5.12 -12.16
CA PRO A 12 -17.34 4.18 -12.12
C PRO A 12 -17.57 3.57 -10.73
N ALA A 13 -18.78 3.05 -10.49
CA ALA A 13 -19.12 2.38 -9.23
C ALA A 13 -18.27 1.12 -9.02
N GLN A 14 -17.93 0.82 -7.77
CA GLN A 14 -17.22 -0.42 -7.42
C GLN A 14 -18.21 -1.54 -7.14
N LEU A 15 -18.05 -2.66 -7.84
CA LEU A 15 -18.94 -3.81 -7.76
C LEU A 15 -18.15 -5.07 -7.38
N SER A 16 -18.78 -5.96 -6.61
CA SER A 16 -18.30 -7.32 -6.34
C SER A 16 -19.49 -8.26 -6.33
N ASN A 17 -19.39 -9.35 -7.09
CA ASN A 17 -20.48 -10.29 -7.32
C ASN A 17 -21.81 -9.56 -7.60
N ALA A 18 -21.75 -8.48 -8.41
CA ALA A 18 -22.86 -7.57 -8.62
C ALA A 18 -22.81 -6.98 -10.03
N LEU A 19 -23.94 -7.00 -10.72
CA LEU A 19 -24.19 -6.21 -11.92
C LEU A 19 -25.30 -5.21 -11.60
N VAL A 20 -25.04 -3.92 -11.84
CA VAL A 20 -26.01 -2.87 -11.54
C VAL A 20 -26.63 -2.30 -12.80
N THR A 21 -27.95 -2.30 -12.83
CA THR A 21 -28.73 -1.49 -13.78
C THR A 21 -29.52 -0.43 -13.03
N HIS A 22 -29.78 0.69 -13.68
CA HIS A 22 -30.44 1.82 -13.06
C HIS A 22 -31.47 2.45 -14.00
N HIS A 23 -32.50 3.07 -13.44
CA HIS A 23 -33.53 3.77 -14.19
C HIS A 23 -33.94 5.06 -13.48
N ARG A 24 -33.96 6.17 -14.22
CA ARG A 24 -34.24 7.53 -13.71
C ARG A 24 -33.36 7.91 -12.52
N CYS A 25 -32.07 7.64 -12.66
CA CYS A 25 -31.04 7.97 -11.68
C CYS A 25 -30.08 9.03 -12.23
N GLY A 26 -29.63 9.95 -11.39
CA GLY A 26 -28.50 10.84 -11.66
C GLY A 26 -27.24 10.30 -11.00
N ILE A 27 -26.13 10.21 -11.74
CA ILE A 27 -24.83 9.84 -11.17
C ILE A 27 -24.21 11.10 -10.58
N ALA A 28 -24.05 11.12 -9.26
CA ALA A 28 -23.30 12.16 -8.56
C ALA A 28 -21.91 11.64 -8.19
N PRO A 29 -20.92 12.51 -7.92
CA PRO A 29 -19.55 12.10 -7.61
C PRO A 29 -19.38 11.22 -6.36
N SER A 30 -20.44 11.02 -5.56
CA SER A 30 -20.35 10.31 -4.28
C SER A 30 -21.55 9.44 -3.95
N HIS A 31 -22.53 9.37 -4.85
CA HIS A 31 -23.76 8.61 -4.67
C HIS A 31 -24.54 8.56 -5.98
N LEU A 32 -25.53 7.69 -6.03
CA LEU A 32 -26.57 7.71 -7.03
C LEU A 32 -27.80 8.46 -6.49
N ALA A 33 -28.29 9.44 -7.25
CA ALA A 33 -29.49 10.20 -6.91
C ALA A 33 -30.71 9.62 -7.62
N LEU A 34 -31.67 9.09 -6.88
CA LEU A 34 -32.90 8.50 -7.40
C LEU A 34 -34.05 9.50 -7.18
N GLY A 35 -34.62 9.99 -8.29
CA GLY A 35 -35.86 10.77 -8.27
C GLY A 35 -37.09 9.88 -8.06
N ALA A 36 -38.28 10.49 -7.98
CA ALA A 36 -39.53 9.76 -7.85
C ALA A 36 -39.69 8.68 -8.94
N GLY A 37 -39.95 7.44 -8.52
CA GLY A 37 -40.04 6.27 -9.41
C GLY A 37 -38.70 5.79 -9.99
N GLY A 38 -37.58 6.36 -9.56
CA GLY A 38 -36.24 5.88 -9.90
C GLY A 38 -35.88 4.63 -9.12
N HIS A 39 -35.12 3.73 -9.72
CA HIS A 39 -34.70 2.48 -9.08
C HIS A 39 -33.36 1.98 -9.60
N ILE A 40 -32.71 1.14 -8.80
CA ILE A 40 -31.61 0.28 -9.24
C ILE A 40 -31.96 -1.18 -9.08
N LYS A 41 -31.36 -2.03 -9.91
CA LYS A 41 -31.36 -3.48 -9.75
C LYS A 41 -29.91 -3.96 -9.65
N VAL A 42 -29.63 -4.74 -8.62
CA VAL A 42 -28.34 -5.38 -8.35
C VAL A 42 -28.54 -6.87 -8.57
N ASP A 43 -28.04 -7.37 -9.69
CA ASP A 43 -28.05 -8.81 -9.99
C ASP A 43 -26.79 -9.44 -9.38
N PHE A 44 -26.95 -10.50 -8.59
CA PHE A 44 -25.83 -11.19 -7.92
C PHE A 44 -26.03 -12.70 -7.93
N THR A 45 -24.93 -13.46 -7.77
CA THR A 45 -24.98 -14.92 -7.79
C THR A 45 -24.71 -15.50 -6.40
N VAL A 46 -25.47 -16.52 -6.02
CA VAL A 46 -25.27 -17.25 -4.76
C VAL A 46 -25.00 -18.72 -5.05
N ASP A 47 -23.79 -19.16 -4.73
CA ASP A 47 -23.38 -20.56 -4.82
C ASP A 47 -23.73 -21.29 -3.51
N GLY A 48 -24.57 -22.33 -3.62
CA GLY A 48 -24.81 -23.28 -2.53
C GLY A 48 -25.52 -22.72 -1.29
N TRP A 49 -26.59 -21.93 -1.47
CA TRP A 49 -27.41 -21.42 -0.37
C TRP A 49 -28.18 -22.53 0.35
N LYS A 50 -28.23 -22.48 1.68
CA LYS A 50 -29.10 -23.34 2.49
C LYS A 50 -30.33 -22.53 2.90
N GLU A 51 -31.53 -23.05 2.65
CA GLU A 51 -32.81 -22.37 2.98
C GLU A 51 -32.92 -21.89 4.44
N ASN A 52 -32.19 -22.52 5.37
CA ASN A 52 -32.19 -22.17 6.79
C ASN A 52 -31.21 -21.04 7.18
N GLU A 53 -30.44 -20.48 6.23
CA GLU A 53 -29.52 -19.36 6.48
C GLU A 53 -30.23 -18.03 6.21
N GLU A 54 -30.06 -17.03 7.08
CA GLU A 54 -30.54 -15.67 6.84
C GLU A 54 -29.46 -14.82 6.17
N ALA A 55 -29.87 -13.93 5.26
CA ALA A 55 -29.02 -12.89 4.71
C ALA A 55 -29.35 -11.53 5.33
N VAL A 56 -28.39 -10.63 5.30
CA VAL A 56 -28.54 -9.25 5.70
C VAL A 56 -28.28 -8.37 4.48
N VAL A 57 -29.24 -7.49 4.19
CA VAL A 57 -29.11 -6.43 3.20
C VAL A 57 -28.83 -5.13 3.94
N THR A 58 -27.70 -4.49 3.65
CA THR A 58 -27.40 -3.16 4.17
C THR A 58 -27.51 -2.15 3.05
N VAL A 59 -28.34 -1.14 3.23
CA VAL A 59 -28.49 -0.02 2.32
C VAL A 59 -27.94 1.24 2.98
N THR A 60 -26.87 1.78 2.42
CA THR A 60 -26.25 3.02 2.89
C THR A 60 -26.71 4.19 2.03
N VAL A 61 -27.31 5.21 2.64
CA VAL A 61 -27.72 6.44 1.94
C VAL A 61 -27.13 7.69 2.58
N LEU A 62 -27.18 8.82 1.90
CA LEU A 62 -26.71 10.12 2.39
C LEU A 62 -27.87 11.05 2.76
N GLY A 63 -27.82 11.62 3.97
CA GLY A 63 -28.80 12.60 4.43
C GLY A 63 -30.13 12.00 4.86
N THR A 64 -31.19 12.82 4.90
CA THR A 64 -32.45 12.48 5.57
C THR A 64 -33.67 12.54 4.65
N GLY A 65 -34.68 11.72 4.96
CA GLY A 65 -36.07 11.99 4.57
C GLY A 65 -36.56 11.46 3.22
N ALA A 66 -35.78 10.68 2.46
CA ALA A 66 -36.29 10.01 1.27
C ALA A 66 -36.79 8.60 1.63
N PRO A 67 -38.07 8.26 1.36
CA PRO A 67 -38.55 6.91 1.53
C PRO A 67 -37.89 5.99 0.50
N MET A 68 -37.64 4.75 0.87
CA MET A 68 -37.17 3.72 -0.07
C MET A 68 -37.95 2.42 0.09
N ASP A 69 -38.15 1.73 -1.03
CA ASP A 69 -38.59 0.34 -1.04
C ASP A 69 -37.39 -0.55 -1.38
N VAL A 70 -37.28 -1.68 -0.69
CA VAL A 70 -36.24 -2.68 -0.92
C VAL A 70 -36.92 -4.01 -1.21
N LEU A 71 -36.60 -4.61 -2.36
CA LEU A 71 -37.17 -5.87 -2.80
C LEU A 71 -36.06 -6.85 -3.15
N LEU A 72 -36.21 -8.11 -2.75
CA LEU A 72 -35.32 -9.20 -3.14
C LEU A 72 -36.13 -10.24 -3.92
N ASN A 73 -35.71 -10.54 -5.14
CA ASN A 73 -36.40 -11.45 -6.06
C ASN A 73 -37.90 -11.12 -6.21
N GLY A 74 -38.23 -9.82 -6.26
CA GLY A 74 -39.59 -9.31 -6.37
C GLY A 74 -40.43 -9.39 -5.08
N LYS A 75 -39.86 -9.86 -3.97
CA LYS A 75 -40.50 -9.86 -2.65
C LYS A 75 -40.02 -8.67 -1.82
N THR A 76 -40.95 -7.96 -1.21
CA THR A 76 -40.65 -6.77 -0.41
C THR A 76 -39.96 -7.15 0.90
N LEU A 77 -38.75 -6.62 1.11
CA LEU A 77 -38.04 -6.65 2.39
C LEU A 77 -38.40 -5.45 3.28
N GLY A 78 -38.66 -4.30 2.66
CA GLY A 78 -39.18 -3.13 3.35
C GLY A 78 -39.84 -2.16 2.39
N GLU A 79 -40.91 -1.52 2.86
CA GLU A 79 -41.73 -0.60 2.09
C GLU A 79 -41.72 0.77 2.75
N ARG A 80 -41.50 1.81 1.94
CA ARG A 80 -41.45 3.23 2.35
C ARG A 80 -40.61 3.45 3.59
N LEU A 81 -39.47 2.76 3.67
CA LEU A 81 -38.51 2.89 4.76
C LEU A 81 -38.03 4.33 4.80
N ALA A 82 -38.44 5.05 5.84
CA ALA A 82 -38.02 6.42 6.08
C ALA A 82 -36.80 6.40 6.98
N ILE A 83 -35.80 7.20 6.60
CA ILE A 83 -34.59 7.34 7.41
C ILE A 83 -34.81 8.54 8.34
N PRO A 84 -34.71 8.34 9.68
CA PRO A 84 -34.98 9.38 10.66
C PRO A 84 -34.24 10.68 10.34
N ALA A 85 -34.89 11.82 10.58
CA ALA A 85 -34.40 13.15 10.21
C ALA A 85 -33.27 13.69 11.10
N ASP A 86 -32.69 12.83 11.94
CA ASP A 86 -31.93 13.22 13.11
C ASP A 86 -30.44 13.37 12.76
N GLY A 87 -30.10 14.10 11.69
CA GLY A 87 -28.72 14.28 11.22
C GLY A 87 -28.58 15.18 10.00
N GLY A 88 -27.37 15.72 9.77
CA GLY A 88 -27.08 16.63 8.66
C GLY A 88 -27.23 15.97 7.27
N HIS A 89 -27.44 16.79 6.24
CA HIS A 89 -27.78 16.36 4.86
C HIS A 89 -26.75 15.49 4.11
N SER A 90 -25.64 15.10 4.75
CA SER A 90 -24.49 14.42 4.13
C SER A 90 -23.91 13.26 4.93
N GLU A 91 -24.47 12.93 6.11
CA GLU A 91 -24.00 11.77 6.86
C GLU A 91 -24.51 10.46 6.23
N PRO A 92 -23.63 9.46 6.01
CA PRO A 92 -24.05 8.12 5.64
C PRO A 92 -24.86 7.46 6.75
N ARG A 93 -25.97 6.83 6.38
CA ARG A 93 -26.80 6.05 7.28
C ARG A 93 -27.10 4.69 6.69
N ASP A 94 -26.89 3.68 7.53
CA ASP A 94 -27.15 2.29 7.17
C ASP A 94 -28.55 1.90 7.60
N THR A 95 -29.33 1.38 6.65
CA THR A 95 -30.56 0.64 6.92
C THR A 95 -30.27 -0.83 6.74
N VAL A 96 -30.36 -1.59 7.83
CA VAL A 96 -30.10 -3.02 7.87
C VAL A 96 -31.41 -3.77 7.83
N LEU A 97 -31.58 -4.65 6.85
CA LEU A 97 -32.78 -5.45 6.63
C LEU A 97 -32.41 -6.93 6.68
N SER A 98 -33.16 -7.71 7.45
CA SER A 98 -33.04 -9.17 7.39
C SER A 98 -33.79 -9.70 6.16
N ALA A 99 -33.13 -10.56 5.41
CA ALA A 99 -33.65 -11.27 4.27
C ALA A 99 -33.75 -12.77 4.61
N PRO A 100 -34.97 -13.29 4.81
CA PRO A 100 -35.20 -14.71 4.99
C PRO A 100 -34.55 -15.56 3.90
N GLY A 101 -33.98 -16.70 4.29
CA GLY A 101 -33.22 -17.57 3.40
C GLY A 101 -34.01 -18.13 2.23
N ASP A 102 -35.32 -18.29 2.37
CA ASP A 102 -36.24 -18.75 1.33
C ASP A 102 -36.48 -17.71 0.21
N LEU A 103 -36.09 -16.45 0.44
CA LEU A 103 -36.11 -15.41 -0.59
C LEU A 103 -34.89 -15.46 -1.50
N LEU A 104 -33.84 -16.21 -1.13
CA LEU A 104 -32.64 -16.40 -1.93
C LEU A 104 -32.71 -17.72 -2.69
N ALA A 105 -32.37 -17.66 -3.97
CA ALA A 105 -32.23 -18.82 -4.84
C ALA A 105 -30.75 -19.17 -5.03
N ALA A 106 -30.44 -20.45 -5.17
CA ALA A 106 -29.16 -20.85 -5.73
C ALA A 106 -29.07 -20.34 -7.19
N GLY A 107 -27.96 -19.67 -7.53
CA GLY A 107 -27.80 -18.99 -8.82
C GLY A 107 -28.12 -17.49 -8.75
N THR A 108 -28.77 -16.95 -9.77
CA THR A 108 -28.97 -15.50 -9.92
C THR A 108 -30.12 -14.99 -9.05
N ASN A 109 -29.85 -13.90 -8.33
CA ASN A 109 -30.78 -13.17 -7.48
C ASN A 109 -30.78 -11.69 -7.88
N ILE A 110 -31.88 -10.99 -7.64
CA ILE A 110 -32.05 -9.58 -7.98
C ILE A 110 -32.48 -8.81 -6.74
N LEU A 111 -31.66 -7.86 -6.31
CA LEU A 111 -32.01 -6.88 -5.29
C LEU A 111 -32.39 -5.56 -5.96
N GLU A 112 -33.59 -5.07 -5.68
CA GLU A 112 -34.10 -3.81 -6.22
C GLU A 112 -34.24 -2.78 -5.10
N ILE A 113 -33.70 -1.57 -5.32
CA ILE A 113 -33.89 -0.42 -4.43
C ILE A 113 -34.60 0.67 -5.22
N ARG A 114 -35.77 1.08 -4.73
CA ARG A 114 -36.67 2.01 -5.40
C ARG A 114 -36.92 3.25 -4.55
N SER A 115 -36.92 4.40 -5.21
CA SER A 115 -37.55 5.61 -4.70
C SER A 115 -39.05 5.58 -5.07
N PRO A 116 -39.98 5.60 -4.10
CA PRO A 116 -41.41 5.54 -4.36
C PRO A 116 -41.91 6.64 -5.30
N GLU A 117 -43.01 6.38 -6.01
CA GLU A 117 -43.69 7.42 -6.77
C GLU A 117 -44.23 8.51 -5.85
N GLY A 118 -44.25 9.76 -6.36
CA GLY A 118 -44.69 10.92 -5.57
C GLY A 118 -43.73 11.33 -4.44
N SER A 119 -42.49 10.82 -4.41
CA SER A 119 -41.47 11.33 -3.48
C SER A 119 -41.01 12.73 -3.87
N ASP A 120 -41.18 13.68 -2.96
CA ASP A 120 -40.72 15.06 -3.11
C ASP A 120 -39.21 15.22 -2.80
N THR A 121 -38.57 14.15 -2.31
CA THR A 121 -37.16 14.11 -1.92
C THR A 121 -36.38 13.11 -2.76
N LEU A 122 -35.11 13.43 -3.04
CA LEU A 122 -34.18 12.57 -3.77
C LEU A 122 -33.58 11.53 -2.81
N LEU A 123 -33.71 10.25 -3.16
CA LEU A 123 -33.01 9.17 -2.47
C LEU A 123 -31.54 9.17 -2.92
N ARG A 124 -30.62 9.39 -1.99
CA ARG A 124 -29.18 9.49 -2.26
C ARG A 124 -28.47 8.20 -1.87
N LEU A 125 -28.48 7.23 -2.76
CA LEU A 125 -27.94 5.89 -2.51
C LEU A 125 -26.41 5.88 -2.63
N ARG A 126 -25.71 5.54 -1.56
CA ARG A 126 -24.24 5.47 -1.53
C ARG A 126 -23.74 4.05 -1.77
N ALA A 127 -24.26 3.07 -1.06
CA ALA A 127 -23.81 1.70 -1.18
C ALA A 127 -24.91 0.70 -0.84
N VAL A 128 -24.75 -0.52 -1.33
CA VAL A 128 -25.61 -1.67 -1.04
C VAL A 128 -24.72 -2.88 -0.81
N THR A 129 -24.96 -3.63 0.26
CA THR A 129 -24.27 -4.90 0.52
C THR A 129 -25.27 -6.01 0.82
N VAL A 130 -24.94 -7.24 0.43
CA VAL A 130 -25.66 -8.45 0.82
C VAL A 130 -24.63 -9.46 1.34
N ALA A 131 -24.86 -9.95 2.56
CA ALA A 131 -23.99 -10.93 3.21
C ALA A 131 -24.81 -11.93 4.05
N PRO A 132 -24.33 -13.15 4.31
CA PRO A 132 -24.93 -14.02 5.31
C PRO A 132 -24.95 -13.32 6.68
N ALA A 133 -25.99 -13.53 7.49
CA ALA A 133 -26.14 -12.82 8.77
C ALA A 133 -24.96 -13.03 9.75
N ARG A 134 -24.33 -14.22 9.72
CA ARG A 134 -23.13 -14.53 10.53
C ARG A 134 -21.87 -13.80 10.07
N GLU A 135 -21.88 -13.28 8.85
CA GLU A 135 -20.77 -12.64 8.17
C GLU A 135 -21.14 -11.21 7.73
N GLN A 136 -22.07 -10.54 8.43
CA GLN A 136 -22.57 -9.21 8.06
C GLN A 136 -21.44 -8.19 7.85
N ASP A 137 -20.37 -8.24 8.65
CA ASP A 137 -19.22 -7.34 8.51
C ASP A 137 -18.25 -7.74 7.37
N GLN A 138 -18.44 -8.90 6.75
CA GLN A 138 -17.53 -9.40 5.71
C GLN A 138 -17.54 -8.52 4.46
N ALA A 139 -18.72 -8.08 3.99
CA ALA A 139 -18.81 -7.20 2.82
C ALA A 139 -18.15 -5.83 3.09
N GLN A 140 -18.38 -5.28 4.29
CA GLN A 140 -17.76 -4.02 4.71
C GLN A 140 -16.24 -4.16 4.87
N ARG A 141 -15.78 -5.27 5.44
CA ARG A 141 -14.34 -5.60 5.53
C ARG A 141 -13.72 -5.84 4.16
N ALA A 142 -14.42 -6.46 3.22
CA ALA A 142 -13.97 -6.66 1.86
C ALA A 142 -13.82 -5.31 1.12
N LEU A 143 -14.75 -4.37 1.33
CA LEU A 143 -14.67 -3.01 0.80
C LEU A 143 -13.48 -2.25 1.38
N ALA A 144 -13.26 -2.33 2.70
CA ALA A 144 -12.09 -1.76 3.37
C ALA A 144 -10.77 -2.41 2.92
N ALA A 145 -10.74 -3.73 2.72
CA ALA A 145 -9.57 -4.47 2.25
C ALA A 145 -9.23 -4.12 0.79
N ARG A 146 -10.24 -3.99 -0.08
CA ARG A 146 -10.05 -3.57 -1.48
C ARG A 146 -9.55 -2.13 -1.56
N ALA A 147 -10.05 -1.26 -0.67
CA ALA A 147 -9.51 0.08 -0.48
C ALA A 147 -8.04 0.03 -0.02
N ALA A 148 -7.69 -0.83 0.95
CA ALA A 148 -6.31 -0.98 1.41
C ALA A 148 -5.36 -1.49 0.31
N ASN A 149 -5.82 -2.37 -0.58
CA ASN A 149 -5.02 -2.88 -1.70
C ASN A 149 -4.66 -1.81 -2.74
N ARG A 150 -5.51 -0.79 -2.91
CA ARG A 150 -5.23 0.36 -3.79
C ARG A 150 -4.88 1.58 -2.94
N SER A 151 -3.78 1.53 -2.21
CA SER A 151 -3.43 2.54 -1.21
C SER A 151 -2.89 3.86 -1.77
N VAL A 152 -2.55 3.93 -3.06
CA VAL A 152 -2.15 5.17 -3.74
C VAL A 152 -3.40 5.83 -4.30
N VAL A 153 -3.70 7.04 -3.84
CA VAL A 153 -4.95 7.73 -4.15
C VAL A 153 -4.66 9.10 -4.70
N ALA A 154 -5.39 9.49 -5.72
CA ALA A 154 -5.28 10.84 -6.25
C ALA A 154 -6.65 11.50 -6.44
N PHE A 155 -6.75 12.73 -5.96
CA PHE A 155 -7.98 13.50 -5.93
C PHE A 155 -7.90 14.68 -6.89
N SER A 156 -8.95 14.88 -7.68
CA SER A 156 -9.24 16.18 -8.26
C SER A 156 -9.68 17.10 -7.13
N ALA A 157 -8.97 18.21 -6.95
CA ALA A 157 -9.18 19.09 -5.82
C ALA A 157 -9.76 20.44 -6.25
N GLU A 158 -10.53 21.04 -5.35
CA GLU A 158 -11.13 22.35 -5.53
C GLU A 158 -11.02 23.15 -4.24
N VAL A 159 -10.90 24.47 -4.37
CA VAL A 159 -10.90 25.42 -3.26
C VAL A 159 -12.05 26.40 -3.38
N ARG A 160 -12.46 26.96 -2.25
CA ARG A 160 -13.46 28.02 -2.20
C ARG A 160 -13.12 29.03 -1.12
N THR A 161 -13.17 30.31 -1.46
CA THR A 161 -13.06 31.39 -0.48
C THR A 161 -14.26 31.36 0.47
N PRO A 162 -14.06 31.43 1.80
CA PRO A 162 -15.17 31.45 2.75
C PRO A 162 -16.19 32.54 2.40
N GLY A 163 -17.48 32.18 2.39
CA GLY A 163 -18.57 33.10 2.08
C GLY A 163 -18.91 33.24 0.59
N THR A 164 -18.18 32.59 -0.32
CA THR A 164 -18.56 32.50 -1.73
C THR A 164 -19.28 31.18 -2.04
N THR A 165 -19.94 31.10 -3.19
CA THR A 165 -20.70 29.90 -3.60
C THR A 165 -19.94 29.03 -4.60
N ALA A 166 -19.04 29.62 -5.38
CA ALA A 166 -18.35 28.95 -6.48
C ALA A 166 -17.06 28.26 -6.03
N TRP A 167 -16.92 26.99 -6.38
CA TRP A 167 -15.67 26.23 -6.24
C TRP A 167 -14.76 26.51 -7.43
N GLN A 168 -13.46 26.60 -7.17
CA GLN A 168 -12.42 26.79 -8.18
C GLN A 168 -11.47 25.59 -8.19
N PRO A 169 -11.00 25.14 -9.36
CA PRO A 169 -10.01 24.07 -9.44
C PRO A 169 -8.75 24.41 -8.64
N ALA A 170 -8.21 23.41 -7.96
CA ALA A 170 -6.94 23.44 -7.26
C ALA A 170 -6.00 22.34 -7.81
N PRO A 171 -4.69 22.39 -7.54
CA PRO A 171 -3.80 21.30 -7.89
C PRO A 171 -4.29 19.96 -7.33
N ARG A 172 -4.08 18.91 -8.12
CA ARG A 172 -4.38 17.52 -7.73
C ARG A 172 -3.67 17.17 -6.42
N LEU A 173 -4.35 16.45 -5.54
CA LEU A 173 -3.73 15.88 -4.34
C LEU A 173 -3.41 14.40 -4.59
N LEU A 174 -2.13 14.03 -4.59
CA LEU A 174 -1.65 12.65 -4.64
C LEU A 174 -1.21 12.22 -3.23
N LEU A 175 -1.71 11.08 -2.77
CA LEU A 175 -1.58 10.62 -1.40
C LEU A 175 -1.28 9.12 -1.32
N HIS A 176 -0.28 8.77 -0.53
CA HIS A 176 -0.06 7.43 -0.01
C HIS A 176 0.66 7.52 1.34
N VAL A 177 0.07 6.95 2.38
CA VAL A 177 0.68 6.85 3.72
C VAL A 177 0.58 5.39 4.15
N ASP A 178 1.73 4.75 4.35
CA ASP A 178 1.81 3.37 4.81
C ASP A 178 2.82 3.23 5.94
N LEU A 179 2.38 2.57 7.01
CA LEU A 179 3.12 2.31 8.25
C LEU A 179 3.47 0.81 8.40
N GLY A 180 3.54 0.07 7.29
CA GLY A 180 3.83 -1.36 7.29
C GLY A 180 2.68 -2.24 7.78
N GLY A 181 1.44 -1.72 7.76
CA GLY A 181 0.26 -2.39 8.33
C GLY A 181 -1.06 -2.12 7.61
N SER A 182 -1.02 -1.50 6.43
CA SER A 182 -2.16 -1.24 5.54
C SER A 182 -3.32 -0.43 6.14
N ALA A 183 -3.07 0.30 7.24
CA ALA A 183 -4.09 1.14 7.87
C ALA A 183 -4.26 2.45 7.11
N LEU A 184 -5.42 2.64 6.49
CA LEU A 184 -5.71 3.84 5.71
C LEU A 184 -5.84 5.08 6.61
N PRO A 185 -5.36 6.25 6.16
CA PRO A 185 -5.57 7.49 6.89
C PRO A 185 -7.05 7.89 6.89
N SER A 186 -7.50 8.47 8.00
CA SER A 186 -8.82 9.07 8.19
C SER A 186 -8.76 10.60 8.25
N GLN A 187 -7.66 11.14 8.78
CA GLN A 187 -7.36 12.58 8.81
C GLN A 187 -5.89 12.80 8.46
N LEU A 188 -5.61 13.90 7.76
CA LEU A 188 -4.26 14.40 7.55
C LEU A 188 -4.21 15.91 7.73
N SER A 189 -3.08 16.41 8.21
CA SER A 189 -2.70 17.80 8.06
C SER A 189 -1.23 17.88 7.69
N TRP A 190 -0.87 18.88 6.90
CA TRP A 190 0.50 19.09 6.47
C TRP A 190 0.84 20.56 6.36
N ARG A 191 2.14 20.81 6.37
CA ARG A 191 2.77 22.11 6.12
C ARG A 191 3.88 21.91 5.11
N THR A 192 3.98 22.82 4.15
CA THR A 192 5.03 22.87 3.14
C THR A 192 6.07 23.94 3.50
N ALA A 193 7.27 23.84 2.93
CA ALA A 193 8.40 24.68 3.30
C ALA A 193 8.25 26.17 2.95
N ASP A 194 7.34 26.51 2.03
CA ASP A 194 6.92 27.89 1.75
C ASP A 194 5.94 28.44 2.81
N GLY A 195 5.52 27.60 3.74
CA GLY A 195 4.64 27.92 4.85
C GLY A 195 3.16 27.78 4.58
N ALA A 196 2.77 27.24 3.42
CA ALA A 196 1.39 26.83 3.18
C ALA A 196 1.02 25.61 4.05
N GLU A 197 -0.26 25.49 4.40
CA GLU A 197 -0.79 24.46 5.27
C GLU A 197 -2.12 23.94 4.74
N ALA A 198 -2.41 22.67 5.00
CA ALA A 198 -3.75 22.13 4.78
C ALA A 198 -4.08 21.09 5.84
N ALA A 199 -5.38 20.90 6.08
CA ALA A 199 -5.89 19.79 6.87
C ALA A 199 -7.17 19.25 6.24
N ILE A 200 -7.25 17.94 6.12
CA ILE A 200 -8.36 17.22 5.48
C ILE A 200 -8.84 16.04 6.34
N GLY A 201 -10.14 15.81 6.30
CA GLY A 201 -10.76 14.55 6.69
C GLY A 201 -11.09 13.73 5.44
N LEU A 202 -10.63 12.49 5.40
CA LEU A 202 -10.89 11.54 4.31
C LEU A 202 -12.19 10.79 4.57
N ARG A 203 -12.95 10.54 3.50
CA ARG A 203 -14.07 9.60 3.54
C ARG A 203 -13.56 8.17 3.75
N ALA A 204 -14.39 7.32 4.36
CA ALA A 204 -14.04 5.94 4.71
C ALA A 204 -13.59 5.08 3.52
N ASP A 205 -14.19 5.33 2.37
CA ASP A 205 -13.93 4.69 1.08
C ASP A 205 -12.76 5.32 0.29
N LEU A 206 -12.17 6.41 0.81
CA LEU A 206 -11.20 7.28 0.15
C LEU A 206 -11.72 7.89 -1.17
N THR A 207 -13.02 8.11 -1.31
CA THR A 207 -13.61 8.71 -2.51
C THR A 207 -13.58 10.22 -2.55
N GLY A 208 -13.22 10.83 -1.43
CA GLY A 208 -13.06 12.26 -1.36
C GLY A 208 -12.60 12.71 0.01
N PHE A 209 -12.41 14.00 0.12
CA PHE A 209 -12.07 14.66 1.36
C PHE A 209 -12.75 16.03 1.47
N LEU A 210 -12.82 16.52 2.70
CA LEU A 210 -13.17 17.89 3.03
C LEU A 210 -12.15 18.44 4.01
N GLY A 211 -11.90 19.74 3.96
CA GLY A 211 -10.85 20.36 4.74
C GLY A 211 -10.73 21.85 4.52
N HIS A 212 -9.57 22.38 4.86
CA HIS A 212 -9.20 23.75 4.60
C HIS A 212 -7.73 23.81 4.17
N ARG A 213 -7.41 24.87 3.42
CA ARG A 213 -6.06 25.17 2.96
C ARG A 213 -5.73 26.62 3.25
N ARG A 214 -4.56 26.85 3.84
CA ARG A 214 -3.96 28.17 4.06
C ARG A 214 -2.76 28.31 3.14
N THR A 215 -2.77 29.27 2.23
CA THR A 215 -1.61 29.57 1.38
C THR A 215 -0.51 30.28 2.16
N ALA A 216 0.71 30.35 1.60
CA ALA A 216 1.87 30.97 2.23
C ALA A 216 1.66 32.46 2.60
N ASP A 217 0.82 33.17 1.87
CA ASP A 217 0.40 34.56 2.14
C ASP A 217 -0.59 34.68 3.32
N GLY A 218 -1.07 33.55 3.84
CA GLY A 218 -2.02 33.47 4.93
C GLY A 218 -3.49 33.45 4.53
N THR A 219 -3.81 33.41 3.23
CA THR A 219 -5.20 33.29 2.76
C THR A 219 -5.76 31.91 3.09
N VAL A 220 -6.94 31.83 3.71
CA VAL A 220 -7.60 30.57 4.08
C VAL A 220 -8.77 30.30 3.12
N THR A 221 -8.83 29.07 2.62
CA THR A 221 -9.88 28.55 1.72
C THR A 221 -10.45 27.25 2.26
N GLU A 222 -11.73 27.01 2.00
CA GLU A 222 -12.29 25.67 2.09
C GLU A 222 -11.67 24.79 1.01
N TYR A 223 -11.41 23.53 1.33
CA TYR A 223 -10.72 22.61 0.45
C TYR A 223 -11.49 21.29 0.36
N ARG A 224 -11.70 20.78 -0.85
CA ARG A 224 -12.34 19.48 -1.07
C ARG A 224 -11.69 18.74 -2.22
N GLY A 225 -11.92 17.44 -2.27
CA GLY A 225 -11.56 16.65 -3.43
C GLY A 225 -12.49 15.47 -3.65
N SER A 226 -12.57 15.06 -4.90
CA SER A 226 -13.21 13.82 -5.34
C SER A 226 -12.16 12.91 -5.98
N LEU A 227 -12.31 11.60 -5.77
CA LEU A 227 -11.40 10.61 -6.31
C LEU A 227 -11.33 10.75 -7.83
N ALA A 228 -10.11 10.92 -8.33
CA ALA A 228 -9.82 10.89 -9.77
C ALA A 228 -9.31 9.51 -10.16
N GLU A 229 -8.28 9.03 -9.47
CA GLU A 229 -7.62 7.76 -9.78
C GLU A 229 -7.09 7.11 -8.50
N ARG A 230 -6.83 5.80 -8.59
CA ARG A 230 -6.37 4.98 -7.46
C ARG A 230 -5.54 3.82 -7.97
N TRP A 231 -4.51 3.40 -7.25
CA TRP A 231 -3.62 2.32 -7.68
C TRP A 231 -3.14 1.46 -6.53
N ALA A 232 -2.74 0.23 -6.84
CA ALA A 232 -1.95 -0.59 -5.93
C ALA A 232 -0.54 0.01 -5.84
N TYR A 233 0.04 0.06 -4.64
CA TYR A 233 1.44 0.48 -4.52
C TYR A 233 2.34 -0.58 -5.19
N PRO A 234 3.38 -0.19 -5.97
CA PRO A 234 3.90 1.16 -6.18
C PRO A 234 3.38 1.87 -7.46
N GLU A 235 2.35 1.35 -8.11
CA GLU A 235 1.77 2.02 -9.27
C GLU A 235 1.23 3.41 -8.89
N GLY A 236 1.34 4.36 -9.83
CA GLY A 236 0.92 5.75 -9.61
C GLY A 236 1.88 6.60 -8.77
N THR A 237 3.02 6.06 -8.31
CA THR A 237 4.05 6.85 -7.61
C THR A 237 5.19 7.32 -8.51
N ALA A 238 5.17 6.98 -9.79
CA ALA A 238 6.23 7.35 -10.75
C ALA A 238 6.34 8.88 -10.90
N GLY A 239 7.56 9.41 -10.75
CA GLY A 239 7.82 10.86 -10.82
C GLY A 239 7.35 11.67 -9.59
N ALA A 240 6.74 11.01 -8.60
CA ALA A 240 6.26 11.65 -7.38
C ALA A 240 7.33 11.67 -6.27
N ARG A 241 7.21 12.62 -5.34
CA ARG A 241 8.11 12.72 -4.17
C ARG A 241 7.69 11.73 -3.08
N LEU A 242 8.07 10.47 -3.24
CA LEU A 242 7.89 9.43 -2.22
C LEU A 242 9.05 9.45 -1.22
N HIS A 243 8.73 9.65 0.05
CA HIS A 243 9.66 9.46 1.15
C HIS A 243 9.52 8.04 1.72
N ARG A 244 10.66 7.37 1.92
CA ARG A 244 10.76 6.09 2.61
C ARG A 244 11.69 6.24 3.79
N PHE A 245 11.25 5.81 4.97
CA PHE A 245 12.03 5.91 6.19
C PHE A 245 12.07 4.58 6.92
N SER A 246 13.26 4.20 7.39
CA SER A 246 13.39 3.25 8.49
C SER A 246 13.09 4.01 9.78
N THR A 247 12.20 3.48 10.61
CA THR A 247 11.65 4.21 11.75
C THR A 247 11.96 3.54 13.08
N GLU A 248 11.94 4.35 14.12
CA GLU A 248 12.08 3.91 15.49
C GLU A 248 11.06 4.62 16.39
N SER A 249 10.60 3.89 17.40
CA SER A 249 9.77 4.42 18.47
C SER A 249 10.55 4.47 19.77
N GLY A 250 10.43 5.58 20.50
CA GLY A 250 11.15 5.83 21.73
C GLY A 250 10.25 6.04 22.94
N HIS A 251 10.55 5.37 24.05
CA HIS A 251 9.92 5.57 25.36
C HIS A 251 11.02 5.64 26.43
N ASP A 252 10.92 6.59 27.36
CA ASP A 252 11.90 6.77 28.46
C ASP A 252 13.37 6.77 28.01
N ASN A 253 13.68 7.47 26.92
CA ASN A 253 15.00 7.54 26.26
C ASN A 253 15.52 6.23 25.64
N ALA A 254 14.78 5.13 25.71
CA ALA A 254 15.07 3.92 24.96
C ALA A 254 14.38 3.96 23.59
N TRP A 255 15.14 3.73 22.52
CA TRP A 255 14.63 3.69 21.15
C TRP A 255 14.72 2.28 20.59
N ALA A 256 13.65 1.84 19.91
CA ALA A 256 13.59 0.54 19.26
C ALA A 256 13.08 0.67 17.82
N PRO A 257 13.55 -0.18 16.88
CA PRO A 257 13.02 -0.25 15.52
C PRO A 257 11.49 -0.40 15.50
N SER A 258 10.81 0.36 14.64
CA SER A 258 9.34 0.37 14.52
C SER A 258 8.85 0.13 13.08
N GLY A 259 9.70 -0.37 12.19
CA GLY A 259 9.35 -0.69 10.80
C GLY A 259 9.59 0.46 9.83
N GLU A 260 8.93 0.42 8.68
CA GLU A 260 9.06 1.40 7.61
C GLU A 260 7.88 2.39 7.59
N LEU A 261 8.16 3.67 7.32
CA LEU A 261 7.16 4.66 6.93
C LEU A 261 7.35 5.02 5.46
N ARG A 262 6.29 4.86 4.68
CA ARG A 262 6.19 5.34 3.30
C ARG A 262 5.22 6.51 3.26
N LEU A 263 5.68 7.63 2.74
CA LEU A 263 4.95 8.88 2.75
C LEU A 263 5.07 9.56 1.39
N LEU A 264 3.96 9.62 0.67
CA LEU A 264 3.77 10.41 -0.52
C LEU A 264 2.59 11.35 -0.26
N LEU A 265 2.89 12.65 -0.26
CA LEU A 265 1.91 13.70 -0.16
C LEU A 265 2.35 14.82 -1.09
N ASP A 266 1.62 14.98 -2.19
CA ASP A 266 1.89 16.00 -3.19
C ASP A 266 0.59 16.75 -3.48
N ASP A 267 0.52 18.01 -3.04
CA ASP A 267 -0.58 18.94 -3.31
C ASP A 267 -0.21 19.97 -4.40
N GLY A 268 0.85 19.71 -5.17
CA GLY A 268 1.44 20.64 -6.14
C GLY A 268 2.20 21.81 -5.52
N GLY A 269 2.38 21.84 -4.19
CA GLY A 269 3.08 22.88 -3.44
C GLY A 269 4.59 22.67 -3.30
N ALA A 270 5.19 23.48 -2.42
CA ALA A 270 6.59 23.33 -2.02
C ALA A 270 6.82 22.00 -1.26
N PRO A 271 8.09 21.56 -1.08
CA PRO A 271 8.39 20.33 -0.35
C PRO A 271 7.75 20.27 1.03
N LEU A 272 7.36 19.07 1.45
CA LEU A 272 6.75 18.81 2.74
C LEU A 272 7.73 19.16 3.88
N GLU A 273 7.25 19.92 4.87
CA GLU A 273 7.99 20.28 6.08
C GLU A 273 7.49 19.47 7.28
N ARG A 274 6.16 19.34 7.41
CA ARG A 274 5.51 18.62 8.51
C ARG A 274 4.27 17.91 8.01
N VAL A 275 4.02 16.71 8.51
CA VAL A 275 2.76 16.01 8.31
C VAL A 275 2.30 15.38 9.62
N SER A 276 0.99 15.38 9.82
CA SER A 276 0.31 14.68 10.90
C SER A 276 -0.85 13.91 10.32
N TRP A 277 -1.10 12.70 10.82
CA TRP A 277 -2.21 11.88 10.36
C TRP A 277 -2.81 11.08 11.50
N THR A 278 -4.08 10.71 11.32
CA THR A 278 -4.79 9.71 12.13
C THR A 278 -5.25 8.61 11.18
N ASP A 279 -4.98 7.34 11.50
CA ASP A 279 -5.47 6.20 10.72
C ASP A 279 -6.88 5.77 11.14
N ARG A 280 -7.45 4.78 10.45
CA ARG A 280 -8.78 4.22 10.77
C ARG A 280 -8.81 3.37 12.03
N ARG A 281 -7.65 2.97 12.55
CA ARG A 281 -7.51 2.22 13.81
C ARG A 281 -7.38 3.16 15.01
N GLY A 282 -7.30 4.46 14.78
CA GLY A 282 -7.13 5.49 15.81
C GLY A 282 -5.66 5.73 16.20
N THR A 283 -4.71 5.24 15.40
CA THR A 283 -3.30 5.60 15.56
C THR A 283 -3.09 7.00 15.00
N THR A 284 -2.50 7.88 15.81
CA THR A 284 -2.14 9.25 15.39
C THR A 284 -0.63 9.38 15.36
N ALA A 285 -0.11 10.14 14.41
CA ALA A 285 1.29 10.53 14.40
C ALA A 285 1.47 11.95 13.86
N SER A 286 2.59 12.57 14.24
CA SER A 286 3.03 13.84 13.67
C SER A 286 4.55 13.80 13.52
N ILE A 287 5.05 14.13 12.34
CA ILE A 287 6.47 14.18 12.03
C ILE A 287 6.83 15.50 11.35
N ALA A 288 8.03 15.99 11.64
CA ALA A 288 8.67 17.10 10.96
C ALA A 288 9.91 16.57 10.23
N LEU A 289 10.01 16.88 8.93
CA LEU A 289 11.14 16.47 8.09
C LEU A 289 12.32 17.43 8.29
N SER A 290 13.51 16.88 8.49
CA SER A 290 14.76 17.60 8.67
C SER A 290 15.51 17.63 7.34
N GLY A 291 15.42 18.76 6.60
CA GLY A 291 16.16 18.94 5.34
C GLY A 291 15.34 19.57 4.21
N VAL A 292 15.20 20.90 4.23
CA VAL A 292 14.74 21.70 3.06
C VAL A 292 15.78 22.74 2.62
N GLY A 293 17.05 22.54 3.00
CA GLY A 293 18.20 23.34 2.55
C GLY A 293 19.09 22.56 1.58
N PRO A 294 19.94 23.23 0.78
CA PRO A 294 20.79 22.56 -0.21
C PRO A 294 21.66 21.49 0.46
N VAL A 295 21.60 20.29 -0.09
CA VAL A 295 22.31 19.09 0.38
C VAL A 295 23.81 19.40 0.41
N ALA A 296 24.40 19.47 1.60
CA ALA A 296 25.83 19.30 1.72
C ALA A 296 26.15 17.88 1.28
N ALA A 297 27.15 17.73 0.41
CA ALA A 297 27.62 16.43 -0.11
C ALA A 297 27.71 15.40 1.02
N PRO A 298 27.42 14.11 0.74
CA PRO A 298 27.42 13.07 1.75
C PRO A 298 28.74 13.11 2.52
N ALA A 299 28.65 13.37 3.82
CA ALA A 299 29.81 13.36 4.68
C ALA A 299 30.35 11.93 4.68
N VAL A 300 31.52 11.74 4.07
CA VAL A 300 32.31 10.52 4.23
C VAL A 300 32.57 10.36 5.72
N ARG A 301 31.90 9.38 6.37
CA ARG A 301 32.19 9.04 7.76
C ARG A 301 33.65 8.59 7.84
N GLN A 302 34.43 9.21 8.73
CA GLN A 302 35.76 8.70 9.07
C GLN A 302 35.64 7.41 9.90
N PRO A 303 36.47 6.38 9.64
CA PRO A 303 36.47 5.14 10.40
C PRO A 303 37.09 5.39 11.78
N GLY A 304 36.28 5.25 12.84
CA GLY A 304 36.75 5.45 14.21
C GLY A 304 35.97 4.73 15.31
N GLY A 305 34.87 4.04 14.99
CA GLY A 305 34.19 3.13 15.92
C GLY A 305 34.74 1.71 15.79
N GLU A 306 34.83 0.97 16.90
CA GLU A 306 35.06 -0.48 16.85
C GLU A 306 33.86 -1.14 16.13
N LEU A 307 34.10 -2.17 15.32
CA LEU A 307 33.05 -2.93 14.63
C LEU A 307 32.75 -4.20 15.40
N ARG A 308 31.49 -4.37 15.80
CA ARG A 308 30.99 -5.56 16.49
C ARG A 308 30.45 -6.59 15.51
N ASP A 309 30.91 -7.83 15.64
CA ASP A 309 30.35 -8.96 14.89
C ASP A 309 28.95 -9.33 15.42
N ILE A 310 27.94 -9.12 14.57
CA ILE A 310 26.53 -9.43 14.82
C ILE A 310 26.06 -10.67 14.05
N THR A 311 26.95 -11.39 13.36
CA THR A 311 26.58 -12.59 12.57
C THR A 311 25.83 -13.62 13.40
N ARG A 312 26.19 -13.77 14.68
CA ARG A 312 25.55 -14.69 15.63
C ARG A 312 24.12 -14.32 16.05
N THR A 313 23.60 -13.18 15.60
CA THR A 313 22.19 -12.79 15.82
C THR A 313 21.29 -13.16 14.64
N VAL A 314 21.86 -13.74 13.58
CA VAL A 314 21.09 -14.41 12.53
C VAL A 314 20.50 -15.68 13.15
N GLU A 315 19.18 -15.79 13.12
CA GLU A 315 18.45 -16.96 13.64
C GLU A 315 18.19 -18.01 12.57
N ASP A 316 18.15 -17.56 11.31
CA ASP A 316 17.77 -18.40 10.17
C ASP A 316 18.49 -17.93 8.90
N VAL A 317 18.87 -18.89 8.06
CA VAL A 317 19.49 -18.66 6.75
C VAL A 317 18.87 -19.58 5.72
N GLU A 318 18.39 -19.01 4.62
CA GLU A 318 17.82 -19.72 3.49
C GLU A 318 18.70 -19.51 2.27
N ALA A 319 19.01 -20.58 1.54
CA ALA A 319 19.65 -20.53 0.24
C ALA A 319 18.68 -20.96 -0.87
N SER A 320 18.90 -20.45 -2.06
CA SER A 320 18.19 -20.84 -3.30
C SER A 320 18.51 -22.27 -3.71
N ASP A 321 19.77 -22.67 -3.59
CA ASP A 321 20.23 -24.05 -3.65
C ASP A 321 21.32 -24.32 -2.60
N GLU A 322 21.49 -25.60 -2.24
CA GLU A 322 22.59 -26.04 -1.37
C GLU A 322 22.91 -27.52 -1.55
N PHE A 323 24.17 -27.90 -1.32
CA PHE A 323 24.60 -29.29 -1.41
C PHE A 323 24.48 -30.03 -0.08
N ALA A 324 23.23 -30.23 0.36
CA ALA A 324 22.90 -30.84 1.65
C ALA A 324 23.45 -32.26 1.83
N GLU A 325 23.52 -33.07 0.78
CA GLU A 325 24.03 -34.46 0.83
C GLU A 325 25.48 -34.55 1.33
N TRP A 326 26.28 -33.51 1.13
CA TRP A 326 27.67 -33.42 1.56
C TRP A 326 27.89 -32.42 2.71
N GLY A 327 26.80 -31.90 3.28
CA GLY A 327 26.84 -30.95 4.37
C GLY A 327 27.40 -29.59 3.98
N GLU A 328 27.39 -29.23 2.70
CA GLU A 328 27.81 -27.91 2.21
C GLU A 328 26.61 -26.94 2.15
N VAL A 329 26.01 -26.73 3.33
CA VAL A 329 24.74 -26.01 3.55
C VAL A 329 24.96 -24.55 3.98
N ALA A 330 23.91 -23.73 3.85
CA ALA A 330 23.97 -22.29 4.10
C ALA A 330 24.38 -21.92 5.54
N GLU A 331 24.05 -22.75 6.54
CA GLU A 331 24.41 -22.53 7.95
C GLU A 331 25.93 -22.51 8.18
N ASN A 332 26.71 -23.17 7.31
CA ASN A 332 28.17 -23.14 7.40
C ASN A 332 28.72 -21.70 7.31
N LEU A 333 27.99 -20.80 6.64
CA LEU A 333 28.39 -19.41 6.42
C LEU A 333 28.42 -18.57 7.71
N LEU A 334 27.67 -18.96 8.74
CA LEU A 334 27.46 -18.14 9.94
C LEU A 334 28.54 -18.33 11.01
N SER A 335 29.37 -19.37 10.89
CA SER A 335 30.39 -19.73 11.87
C SER A 335 31.79 -19.71 11.26
N LYS A 336 32.81 -19.56 12.12
CA LYS A 336 34.19 -19.73 11.67
C LYS A 336 34.50 -21.22 11.57
N SER A 337 34.44 -21.77 10.37
CA SER A 337 34.77 -23.17 10.08
C SER A 337 35.58 -23.31 8.79
N HIS A 338 36.04 -24.54 8.49
CA HIS A 338 36.61 -24.88 7.18
C HIS A 338 35.56 -25.44 6.21
N ASN A 339 34.29 -25.49 6.63
CA ASN A 339 33.19 -25.91 5.79
C ASN A 339 32.75 -24.74 4.92
N LYS A 340 31.97 -25.05 3.88
CA LYS A 340 31.46 -24.07 2.93
C LYS A 340 30.00 -24.33 2.66
N TRP A 341 29.35 -23.34 2.06
CA TRP A 341 28.12 -23.53 1.31
C TRP A 341 28.47 -23.66 -0.18
N LEU A 342 27.76 -24.54 -0.87
CA LEU A 342 27.87 -24.74 -2.32
C LEU A 342 26.47 -24.84 -2.92
N ALA A 343 26.23 -24.08 -3.97
CA ALA A 343 25.04 -24.16 -4.81
C ALA A 343 25.41 -24.61 -6.23
N HIS A 344 24.53 -25.39 -6.87
CA HIS A 344 24.68 -25.90 -8.25
C HIS A 344 24.13 -24.92 -9.29
N GLU A 345 24.47 -23.66 -9.11
CA GLU A 345 24.04 -22.54 -9.93
C GLU A 345 25.13 -21.46 -9.96
N ASP A 346 25.19 -20.73 -11.06
CA ASP A 346 26.12 -19.62 -11.29
C ASP A 346 25.60 -18.27 -10.76
N THR A 347 24.31 -18.21 -10.43
CA THR A 347 23.63 -17.15 -9.67
C THR A 347 22.96 -17.76 -8.44
N ALA A 348 22.93 -17.06 -7.31
CA ALA A 348 22.33 -17.59 -6.09
C ALA A 348 21.85 -16.49 -5.13
N GLU A 349 20.72 -16.72 -4.48
CA GLU A 349 20.22 -15.92 -3.37
C GLU A 349 20.47 -16.61 -2.02
N LEU A 350 21.02 -15.83 -1.06
CA LEU A 350 21.15 -16.19 0.35
C LEU A 350 20.42 -15.17 1.21
N THR A 351 19.39 -15.58 1.94
CA THR A 351 18.59 -14.74 2.83
C THR A 351 18.91 -15.04 4.30
N PHE A 352 19.21 -14.00 5.06
CA PHE A 352 19.56 -14.07 6.49
C PHE A 352 18.51 -13.34 7.32
N THR A 353 17.87 -14.03 8.25
CA THR A 353 16.88 -13.45 9.16
C THR A 353 17.49 -13.21 10.53
N PHE A 354 17.43 -11.97 11.02
CA PHE A 354 17.97 -11.58 12.32
C PHE A 354 16.92 -11.71 13.43
N ALA A 355 17.36 -12.09 14.64
CA ALA A 355 16.53 -12.12 15.85
C ALA A 355 15.82 -10.78 16.13
N GLN A 356 16.52 -9.68 15.84
CA GLN A 356 16.02 -8.32 15.92
C GLN A 356 16.59 -7.51 14.76
N PRO A 357 15.85 -6.53 14.21
CA PRO A 357 16.37 -5.67 13.16
C PRO A 357 17.70 -5.03 13.56
N ALA A 358 18.71 -5.16 12.70
CA ALA A 358 20.05 -4.67 12.96
C ALA A 358 20.55 -3.84 11.78
N ALA A 359 21.36 -2.81 12.05
CA ALA A 359 22.00 -1.99 11.02
C ALA A 359 23.40 -2.54 10.71
N VAL A 360 23.51 -3.28 9.61
CA VAL A 360 24.79 -3.76 9.08
C VAL A 360 25.57 -2.58 8.50
N ALA A 361 26.67 -2.23 9.16
CA ALA A 361 27.58 -1.17 8.71
C ALA A 361 28.62 -1.70 7.72
N THR A 362 29.01 -2.96 7.87
CA THR A 362 30.01 -3.61 7.02
C THR A 362 29.69 -5.09 6.93
N TYR A 363 29.92 -5.70 5.78
CA TYR A 363 29.88 -7.14 5.62
C TYR A 363 31.21 -7.67 5.09
N ARG A 364 31.50 -8.94 5.40
CA ARG A 364 32.67 -9.64 4.89
C ARG A 364 32.26 -10.93 4.22
N LEU A 365 32.89 -11.26 3.10
CA LEU A 365 32.74 -12.54 2.41
C LEU A 365 34.08 -13.28 2.44
N THR A 366 34.05 -14.58 2.73
CA THR A 366 35.23 -15.45 2.70
C THR A 366 35.09 -16.48 1.59
N SER A 367 36.08 -16.54 0.70
CA SER A 367 36.09 -17.45 -0.44
C SER A 367 36.11 -18.94 -0.06
N GLY A 368 35.67 -19.81 -0.98
CA GLY A 368 35.65 -21.27 -0.80
C GLY A 368 37.04 -21.89 -0.67
N ASN A 369 37.08 -23.19 -0.37
CA ASN A 369 38.32 -23.91 -0.06
C ASN A 369 39.02 -24.54 -1.29
N ASP A 370 38.35 -24.74 -2.42
CA ASP A 370 38.82 -25.64 -3.50
C ASP A 370 38.87 -25.03 -4.92
N CYS A 371 37.83 -24.32 -5.37
CA CYS A 371 37.68 -23.88 -6.76
C CYS A 371 37.45 -22.37 -6.88
N PRO A 372 38.40 -21.59 -7.43
CA PRO A 372 38.27 -20.15 -7.56
C PRO A 372 37.20 -19.72 -8.58
N ASP A 373 36.87 -20.57 -9.56
CA ASP A 373 35.89 -20.27 -10.61
C ASP A 373 34.45 -20.25 -10.07
N ARG A 374 34.24 -20.80 -8.86
CA ARG A 374 32.96 -20.82 -8.14
C ARG A 374 32.78 -19.66 -7.16
N ASP A 375 33.80 -18.83 -6.96
CA ASP A 375 33.66 -17.70 -6.06
C ASP A 375 32.76 -16.63 -6.70
N PRO A 376 31.88 -15.97 -5.93
CA PRO A 376 31.08 -14.85 -6.40
C PRO A 376 31.94 -13.72 -6.99
N GLN A 377 31.48 -13.16 -8.10
CA GLN A 377 32.12 -12.03 -8.80
C GLN A 377 31.24 -10.79 -8.80
N ASP A 378 29.93 -10.98 -8.97
CA ASP A 378 28.93 -9.93 -9.07
C ASP A 378 27.79 -10.21 -8.08
N TRP A 379 27.43 -9.24 -7.23
CA TRP A 379 26.33 -9.41 -6.29
C TRP A 379 25.76 -8.08 -5.79
N LYS A 380 24.56 -8.16 -5.22
CA LYS A 380 23.93 -7.11 -4.44
C LYS A 380 23.76 -7.56 -2.99
N LEU A 381 24.14 -6.71 -2.04
CA LEU A 381 23.67 -6.84 -0.67
C LEU A 381 22.39 -6.02 -0.53
N GLN A 382 21.34 -6.64 -0.02
CA GLN A 382 20.03 -6.02 0.12
C GLN A 382 19.50 -6.18 1.55
N GLY A 383 18.67 -5.24 1.99
CA GLY A 383 17.98 -5.27 3.27
C GLY A 383 16.46 -5.25 3.09
N SER A 384 15.75 -5.98 3.94
CA SER A 384 14.29 -6.02 3.96
C SER A 384 13.74 -5.98 5.38
N HIS A 385 12.60 -5.30 5.55
CA HIS A 385 11.84 -5.31 6.81
C HIS A 385 10.74 -6.37 6.81
N ASP A 386 10.17 -6.72 5.65
CA ASP A 386 8.98 -7.55 5.51
C ASP A 386 9.24 -8.88 4.75
N GLY A 387 10.43 -9.04 4.16
CA GLY A 387 10.83 -10.19 3.35
C GLY A 387 10.27 -10.19 1.92
N GLY A 388 9.33 -9.29 1.60
CA GLY A 388 8.76 -9.16 0.25
C GLY A 388 9.40 -8.04 -0.56
N HIS A 389 9.86 -6.97 0.10
CA HIS A 389 10.47 -5.82 -0.54
C HIS A 389 11.92 -5.65 -0.09
N TRP A 390 12.83 -5.55 -1.07
CA TRP A 390 14.26 -5.50 -0.84
C TRP A 390 14.84 -4.15 -1.29
N THR A 391 15.59 -3.50 -0.40
CA THR A 391 16.37 -2.30 -0.71
C THR A 391 17.82 -2.70 -0.96
N THR A 392 18.39 -2.35 -2.12
CA THR A 392 19.82 -2.55 -2.38
C THR A 392 20.67 -1.61 -1.54
N LEU A 393 21.59 -2.18 -0.75
CA LEU A 393 22.47 -1.48 0.19
C LEU A 393 23.90 -1.36 -0.35
N ASP A 394 24.32 -2.32 -1.16
CA ASP A 394 25.62 -2.35 -1.81
C ASP A 394 25.51 -3.14 -3.12
N THR A 395 26.27 -2.74 -4.14
CA THR A 395 26.40 -3.45 -5.42
C THR A 395 27.88 -3.63 -5.72
N ARG A 396 28.29 -4.87 -6.00
CA ARG A 396 29.67 -5.22 -6.34
C ARG A 396 29.70 -5.91 -7.69
N THR A 397 30.69 -5.53 -8.48
CA THR A 397 30.94 -6.15 -9.78
C THR A 397 32.42 -6.40 -9.99
N SER A 398 32.74 -7.44 -10.75
CA SER A 398 34.11 -7.83 -11.11
C SER A 398 35.02 -8.06 -9.91
N GLU A 399 34.45 -8.53 -8.80
CA GLU A 399 35.22 -8.88 -7.61
C GLU A 399 36.02 -10.16 -7.84
N SER A 400 37.10 -10.31 -7.06
CA SER A 400 37.96 -11.48 -7.13
C SER A 400 38.65 -11.74 -5.80
N PHE A 401 38.84 -13.03 -5.52
CA PHE A 401 39.61 -13.54 -4.39
C PHE A 401 40.92 -14.13 -4.94
N ARG A 402 42.04 -13.57 -4.49
CA ARG A 402 43.42 -13.93 -4.80
C ARG A 402 43.85 -15.26 -4.18
N GLY A 403 43.20 -15.68 -3.09
CA GLY A 403 43.48 -16.92 -2.37
C GLY A 403 42.23 -17.65 -1.89
N ARG A 404 42.41 -18.87 -1.38
CA ARG A 404 41.34 -19.64 -0.72
C ARG A 404 41.19 -19.19 0.72
N HIS A 405 39.96 -19.20 1.24
CA HIS A 405 39.62 -18.61 2.53
C HIS A 405 40.07 -17.15 2.69
N GLU A 406 40.20 -16.42 1.57
CA GLU A 406 40.46 -15.00 1.62
C GLU A 406 39.18 -14.28 2.02
N THR A 407 39.28 -13.43 3.04
CA THR A 407 38.18 -12.58 3.47
C THR A 407 38.32 -11.20 2.84
N LYS A 408 37.26 -10.75 2.17
CA LYS A 408 37.12 -9.38 1.68
C LYS A 408 36.05 -8.65 2.46
N GLU A 409 36.27 -7.36 2.69
CA GLU A 409 35.42 -6.50 3.50
C GLU A 409 34.80 -5.41 2.63
N TYR A 410 33.51 -5.15 2.86
CA TYR A 410 32.69 -4.24 2.08
C TYR A 410 31.85 -3.37 3.02
N GLN A 411 32.07 -2.05 2.93
CA GLN A 411 31.35 -1.07 3.75
C GLN A 411 30.01 -0.72 3.10
N VAL A 412 28.94 -0.69 3.90
CA VAL A 412 27.63 -0.20 3.48
C VAL A 412 27.62 1.32 3.60
N ALA A 413 27.37 2.03 2.50
CA ALA A 413 27.47 3.49 2.44
C ALA A 413 26.44 4.20 3.34
N SER A 414 25.25 3.63 3.50
CA SER A 414 24.18 4.16 4.33
C SER A 414 23.51 3.04 5.13
N PRO A 415 24.13 2.62 6.25
CA PRO A 415 23.59 1.55 7.08
C PRO A 415 22.21 1.93 7.63
N ALA A 416 21.23 1.05 7.42
CA ALA A 416 19.90 1.13 8.01
C ALA A 416 19.55 -0.20 8.65
N SER A 417 18.66 -0.19 9.64
CA SER A 417 18.28 -1.39 10.39
C SER A 417 17.30 -2.24 9.60
N TYR A 418 17.64 -3.49 9.28
CA TYR A 418 16.74 -4.41 8.57
C TYR A 418 16.55 -5.71 9.37
N ALA A 419 15.37 -6.31 9.23
CA ALA A 419 15.06 -7.61 9.84
C ALA A 419 15.66 -8.78 9.05
N ARG A 420 15.79 -8.60 7.73
CA ARG A 420 16.36 -9.58 6.81
C ARG A 420 17.40 -8.93 5.92
N TYR A 421 18.45 -9.66 5.62
CA TYR A 421 19.46 -9.29 4.63
C TYR A 421 19.52 -10.36 3.54
N ARG A 422 19.72 -9.97 2.29
CA ARG A 422 19.89 -10.89 1.16
C ARG A 422 21.19 -10.59 0.44
N LEU A 423 21.99 -11.62 0.22
CA LEU A 423 23.11 -11.60 -0.72
C LEU A 423 22.59 -12.22 -2.02
N ASP A 424 22.36 -11.38 -3.02
CA ASP A 424 21.87 -11.75 -4.35
C ASP A 424 23.07 -11.80 -5.30
N ILE A 425 23.59 -13.01 -5.54
CA ILE A 425 24.76 -13.29 -6.38
C ILE A 425 24.28 -13.37 -7.82
N GLU A 426 24.68 -12.39 -8.62
CA GLU A 426 24.27 -12.24 -10.03
C GLU A 426 25.26 -12.90 -10.99
N GLY A 427 26.41 -13.35 -10.49
CA GLY A 427 27.39 -14.08 -11.27
C GLY A 427 28.64 -14.49 -10.47
N ASN A 428 29.28 -15.55 -10.94
CA ASN A 428 30.55 -16.05 -10.43
C ASN A 428 31.66 -15.96 -11.50
N ARG A 429 32.80 -16.59 -11.22
CA ARG A 429 34.02 -16.51 -12.04
C ARG A 429 34.03 -17.47 -13.25
N GLY A 430 32.88 -18.00 -13.67
CA GLY A 430 32.71 -18.81 -14.88
C GLY A 430 32.45 -20.30 -14.65
N SER A 431 32.10 -20.70 -13.42
CA SER A 431 31.63 -22.06 -13.10
C SER A 431 30.11 -22.13 -13.14
N ASP A 432 29.56 -23.33 -13.30
CA ASP A 432 28.15 -23.66 -13.11
C ASP A 432 27.74 -23.86 -11.63
N MET A 433 28.61 -23.51 -10.69
CA MET A 433 28.41 -23.69 -9.25
C MET A 433 28.96 -22.48 -8.51
N THR A 434 28.35 -22.13 -7.38
CA THR A 434 28.75 -20.98 -6.56
C THR A 434 29.05 -21.40 -5.13
N GLN A 435 30.09 -20.83 -4.52
CA GLN A 435 30.49 -21.19 -3.16
C GLN A 435 30.99 -20.03 -2.32
N LEU A 436 30.78 -20.16 -1.01
CA LEU A 436 31.34 -19.27 0.01
C LEU A 436 31.65 -20.07 1.27
N SER A 437 32.73 -19.71 1.97
CA SER A 437 33.04 -20.30 3.28
C SER A 437 32.39 -19.53 4.42
N ARG A 438 32.14 -18.23 4.25
CA ARG A 438 31.65 -17.39 5.34
C ARG A 438 31.03 -16.09 4.86
N ILE A 439 30.00 -15.65 5.58
CA ILE A 439 29.60 -14.24 5.64
C ILE A 439 29.80 -13.72 7.07
N GLN A 440 30.18 -12.44 7.21
CA GLN A 440 30.11 -11.75 8.49
C GLN A 440 29.34 -10.46 8.36
N PHE A 441 28.45 -10.19 9.31
CA PHE A 441 27.75 -8.93 9.45
C PHE A 441 28.33 -8.16 10.64
N LEU A 442 28.74 -6.92 10.41
CA LEU A 442 29.37 -6.06 11.40
C LEU A 442 28.53 -4.79 11.60
N ALA A 443 28.26 -4.44 12.85
CA ALA A 443 27.61 -3.19 13.26
C ALA A 443 28.60 -2.31 14.03
N ASP A 444 28.37 -0.99 14.08
CA ASP A 444 29.17 -0.08 14.90
C ASP A 444 28.96 -0.39 16.41
N ASP A 445 30.04 -0.44 17.21
CA ASP A 445 30.05 -0.86 18.64
C ASP A 445 29.55 0.23 19.61
N ALA A 446 28.75 1.18 19.11
CA ALA A 446 28.02 2.08 20.00
C ALA A 446 27.02 1.23 20.82
N PRO A 447 26.82 1.50 22.13
CA PRO A 447 25.63 0.99 22.81
C PRO A 447 24.44 1.38 21.95
N SER A 448 23.39 0.54 21.89
CA SER A 448 22.16 0.77 21.14
C SER A 448 21.42 2.02 21.62
N LEU A 449 22.02 3.17 21.40
CA LEU A 449 21.38 4.39 20.97
C LEU A 449 21.13 4.10 19.50
N GLY A 450 19.88 4.21 19.04
CA GLY A 450 19.60 4.13 17.62
C GLY A 450 20.40 5.16 16.79
N PRO A 451 20.07 5.40 15.51
CA PRO A 451 20.79 6.24 14.56
C PRO A 451 21.41 7.44 15.27
N THR A 452 22.72 7.57 15.07
CA THR A 452 23.59 8.61 15.63
C THR A 452 22.82 9.86 16.04
N HIS A 453 22.90 10.22 17.32
CA HIS A 453 22.45 11.52 17.83
C HIS A 453 22.86 12.62 16.85
N GLY A 454 21.91 13.12 16.06
CA GLY A 454 22.10 14.28 15.18
C GLY A 454 21.48 14.23 13.78
N ALA A 455 21.17 13.08 13.19
CA ALA A 455 20.67 13.04 11.80
C ALA A 455 19.48 12.08 11.64
N ALA A 456 18.37 12.39 12.31
CA ALA A 456 17.08 11.84 11.91
C ALA A 456 16.51 12.74 10.82
N ASP A 457 16.20 12.18 9.65
CA ASP A 457 15.58 12.93 8.55
C ASP A 457 14.13 13.28 8.86
N PHE A 458 13.53 12.66 9.88
CA PHE A 458 12.38 13.24 10.57
C PHE A 458 12.41 12.97 12.08
N THR A 459 11.75 13.85 12.83
CA THR A 459 11.43 13.64 14.25
C THR A 459 9.96 13.96 14.52
N GLY A 460 9.39 13.38 15.57
CA GLY A 460 7.96 13.43 15.81
C GLY A 460 7.49 12.58 16.98
N TYR A 461 6.20 12.30 17.00
CA TYR A 461 5.58 11.39 17.96
C TYR A 461 4.53 10.49 17.28
N ARG A 462 4.23 9.37 17.93
CA ARG A 462 3.12 8.47 17.56
C ARG A 462 2.33 8.10 18.81
N THR A 463 1.02 7.96 18.66
CA THR A 463 0.11 7.49 19.71
C THR A 463 -0.75 6.38 19.13
N THR A 464 -0.75 5.21 19.77
CA THR A 464 -1.66 4.12 19.41
C THR A 464 -2.99 4.29 20.14
N LEU A 465 -4.06 3.67 19.65
CA LEU A 465 -5.39 3.80 20.25
C LEU A 465 -5.36 3.39 21.74
N GLY A 466 -5.65 4.35 22.62
CA GLY A 466 -5.66 4.14 24.08
C GLY A 466 -4.28 4.08 24.75
N GLY A 467 -3.20 4.31 24.01
CA GLY A 467 -1.83 4.35 24.54
C GLY A 467 -1.31 5.77 24.74
N ASP A 468 -0.16 5.89 25.42
CA ASP A 468 0.56 7.15 25.57
C ASP A 468 1.35 7.52 24.31
N PRO A 469 1.60 8.82 24.06
CA PRO A 469 2.51 9.25 22.99
C PRO A 469 3.93 8.72 23.21
N VAL A 470 4.51 8.14 22.17
CA VAL A 470 5.92 7.74 22.11
C VAL A 470 6.67 8.62 21.12
N GLY A 471 7.96 8.84 21.36
CA GLY A 471 8.84 9.50 20.40
C GLY A 471 8.88 8.70 19.10
N TYR A 472 8.93 9.38 17.96
CA TYR A 472 8.97 8.75 16.65
C TYR A 472 9.97 9.46 15.76
N ARG A 473 10.91 8.72 15.18
CA ARG A 473 11.93 9.28 14.29
C ARG A 473 12.21 8.33 13.15
N GLY A 474 12.81 8.84 12.10
CA GLY A 474 13.25 7.99 11.00
C GLY A 474 14.38 8.58 10.19
N THR A 475 15.05 7.68 9.49
CA THR A 475 16.17 7.95 8.60
C THR A 475 15.77 7.49 7.21
N THR A 476 16.07 8.32 6.21
CA THR A 476 15.71 8.07 4.81
C THR A 476 16.36 6.79 4.35
N VAL A 477 15.55 5.93 3.75
CA VAL A 477 16.03 4.72 3.08
C VAL A 477 16.08 5.02 1.58
N PRO A 478 17.23 4.84 0.91
CA PRO A 478 17.31 4.92 -0.54
C PRO A 478 16.26 3.98 -1.17
N GLY A 479 15.35 4.54 -1.96
CA GLY A 479 14.50 3.76 -2.86
C GLY A 479 15.24 3.48 -4.17
N PRO A 480 14.76 2.55 -5.01
CA PRO A 480 15.33 2.30 -6.33
C PRO A 480 15.03 3.46 -7.30
N TRP A 481 15.54 4.67 -7.03
CA TRP A 481 15.56 5.82 -7.93
C TRP A 481 16.71 6.76 -7.53
N SER A 482 17.91 6.41 -7.97
CA SER A 482 19.04 7.34 -8.05
C SER A 482 19.58 7.33 -9.48
N ASP A 483 18.80 7.80 -10.44
CA ASP A 483 19.37 8.18 -11.73
C ASP A 483 19.99 9.56 -11.57
N ALA A 484 21.29 9.56 -11.26
CA ALA A 484 22.14 10.69 -11.58
C ALA A 484 22.17 10.83 -13.12
N PRO A 485 22.07 12.04 -13.69
CA PRO A 485 22.12 12.23 -15.14
C PRO A 485 23.55 11.95 -15.64
N GLY A 486 23.78 10.73 -16.12
CA GLY A 486 24.95 10.35 -16.91
C GLY A 486 24.74 10.78 -18.36
N GLN A 487 25.66 11.61 -18.85
CA GLN A 487 25.76 12.02 -20.24
C GLN A 487 25.83 10.80 -21.18
N GLN A 488 25.05 10.78 -22.25
CA GLN A 488 25.52 10.16 -23.48
C GLN A 488 24.90 10.78 -24.74
N GLU A 489 25.82 10.99 -25.67
CA GLU A 489 25.66 11.58 -26.99
C GLU A 489 24.74 10.76 -27.90
N GLY A 490 23.96 11.47 -28.70
CA GLY A 490 23.85 11.28 -30.15
C GLY A 490 23.70 9.87 -30.76
N GLN A 491 22.52 9.67 -31.35
CA GLN A 491 22.27 8.99 -32.64
C GLN A 491 22.44 7.46 -32.69
N ASP A 492 21.32 6.72 -32.69
CA ASP A 492 20.68 6.32 -33.94
C ASP A 492 19.27 5.75 -33.69
N ALA A 493 18.34 6.12 -34.56
CA ALA A 493 16.96 5.64 -34.57
C ALA A 493 16.84 4.44 -35.51
N GLY A 494 16.19 3.36 -35.07
CA GLY A 494 15.80 2.24 -35.93
C GLY A 494 15.07 1.14 -35.18
N ASP A 495 13.74 1.10 -35.35
CA ASP A 495 12.83 -0.04 -35.12
C ASP A 495 13.00 -0.91 -33.86
N ALA A 496 12.19 -0.60 -32.83
CA ALA A 496 11.64 -1.62 -31.95
C ALA A 496 10.29 -1.15 -31.37
N LEU A 497 9.19 -1.80 -31.81
CA LEU A 497 7.87 -1.69 -31.18
C LEU A 497 7.98 -1.98 -29.67
N PRO A 498 7.28 -1.22 -28.79
CA PRO A 498 7.32 -1.49 -27.37
C PRO A 498 6.54 -2.77 -27.03
N LYS A 499 7.29 -3.80 -26.59
CA LYS A 499 6.77 -4.92 -25.80
C LYS A 499 6.26 -4.38 -24.46
N LEU A 500 4.98 -4.04 -24.43
CA LEU A 500 4.20 -3.79 -23.22
C LEU A 500 3.27 -4.99 -23.00
N LEU A 501 3.09 -5.36 -21.73
CA LEU A 501 2.07 -6.28 -21.19
C LEU A 501 2.45 -7.78 -21.16
N ALA A 502 3.23 -8.17 -20.16
CA ALA A 502 3.25 -9.55 -19.64
C ALA A 502 2.57 -9.68 -18.26
N GLY A 503 2.10 -8.59 -17.65
CA GLY A 503 1.46 -8.59 -16.32
C GLY A 503 -0.05 -8.76 -16.33
N ASP A 504 -0.73 -8.74 -17.48
CA ASP A 504 -2.19 -8.59 -17.54
C ASP A 504 -2.90 -9.64 -18.40
N LEU A 505 -2.22 -10.72 -18.82
CA LEU A 505 -2.91 -11.75 -19.60
C LEU A 505 -3.88 -12.60 -18.76
N GLY A 506 -3.70 -12.67 -17.43
CA GLY A 506 -4.58 -13.45 -16.55
C GLY A 506 -5.91 -12.77 -16.23
N GLU A 507 -5.89 -11.47 -15.91
CA GLU A 507 -7.11 -10.70 -15.63
C GLU A 507 -7.82 -10.28 -16.92
N THR A 508 -7.07 -9.90 -17.96
CA THR A 508 -7.65 -9.64 -19.29
C THR A 508 -8.25 -10.90 -19.90
N ALA A 509 -7.66 -12.10 -19.71
CA ALA A 509 -8.27 -13.35 -20.18
C ALA A 509 -9.54 -13.71 -19.41
N ARG A 510 -9.61 -13.49 -18.09
CA ARG A 510 -10.86 -13.66 -17.33
C ARG A 510 -11.91 -12.66 -17.76
N GLY A 511 -11.53 -11.41 -17.98
CA GLY A 511 -12.43 -10.36 -18.47
C GLY A 511 -12.96 -10.64 -19.89
N LEU A 512 -12.12 -11.20 -20.78
CA LEU A 512 -12.53 -11.60 -22.13
C LEU A 512 -13.41 -12.85 -22.14
N ASP A 513 -13.14 -13.84 -21.28
CA ASP A 513 -13.97 -15.05 -21.15
C ASP A 513 -15.34 -14.69 -20.55
N GLU A 514 -15.35 -13.78 -19.57
CA GLU A 514 -16.58 -13.25 -18.96
C GLU A 514 -17.38 -12.38 -19.95
N ALA A 515 -16.70 -11.53 -20.74
CA ALA A 515 -17.32 -10.76 -21.81
C ALA A 515 -17.89 -11.66 -22.94
N ALA A 516 -17.17 -12.71 -23.34
CA ALA A 516 -17.64 -13.68 -24.33
C ALA A 516 -18.86 -14.46 -23.83
N ARG A 517 -18.85 -14.83 -22.54
CA ARG A 517 -19.99 -15.48 -21.89
C ARG A 517 -21.19 -14.53 -21.75
N LEU A 518 -20.96 -13.24 -21.53
CA LEU A 518 -22.00 -12.20 -21.50
C LEU A 518 -22.62 -11.94 -22.87
N ILE A 519 -21.82 -11.88 -23.94
CA ILE A 519 -22.32 -11.75 -25.32
C ILE A 519 -23.12 -12.99 -25.73
N GLY A 520 -22.67 -14.19 -25.34
CA GLY A 520 -23.43 -15.42 -25.54
C GLY A 520 -24.79 -15.42 -24.83
N LYS A 521 -24.86 -14.90 -23.59
CA LYS A 521 -26.11 -14.76 -22.84
C LYS A 521 -27.05 -13.72 -23.46
N LEU A 522 -26.52 -12.59 -23.93
CA LEU A 522 -27.29 -11.55 -24.62
C LEU A 522 -27.91 -12.07 -25.93
N ALA A 523 -27.16 -12.90 -26.67
CA ALA A 523 -27.64 -13.51 -27.92
C ALA A 523 -28.76 -14.55 -27.70
N VAL A 524 -28.77 -15.24 -26.56
CA VAL A 524 -29.86 -16.16 -26.17
C VAL A 524 -31.09 -15.37 -25.70
N TYR A 525 -30.88 -14.29 -24.96
CA TYR A 525 -31.96 -13.42 -24.50
C TYR A 525 -32.70 -12.75 -25.68
N LEU A 526 -31.97 -12.25 -26.68
CA LEU A 526 -32.55 -11.61 -27.87
C LEU A 526 -33.25 -12.60 -28.83
N LYS A 527 -33.01 -13.90 -28.68
CA LYS A 527 -33.72 -14.96 -29.45
C LYS A 527 -35.01 -15.42 -28.78
N ASN A 528 -35.17 -15.15 -27.49
CA ASN A 528 -36.31 -15.57 -26.67
C ASN A 528 -37.17 -14.38 -26.17
N SER A 529 -36.84 -13.17 -26.63
CA SER A 529 -37.65 -11.94 -26.54
C SER A 529 -38.37 -11.73 -27.86
#